data_AF-A0A2E3W2V5-F1
#
_entry.id   AF-A0A2E3W2V5-F1
#
_cell.length_a   1.000
_cell.length_b   1.000
_cell.length_c   1.000
_cell.angle_alpha   90.00
_cell.angle_beta   90.00
_cell.angle_gamma   90.00
#
_symmetry.space_group_name_H-M   'P 1'
#
loop_
_entity.id
_entity.type
_entity.pdbx_description
1 polymer ?
#
loop_
_entity_poly.entity_id
_entity_poly.type
_entity_poly.pdbx_seq_one_letter_code
_entity_poly.pdbx_strand_id
1 'polypeptide(L)' 'MAKRRKEKKFYKYECAMTGEQYTVTAKASNPDDLISVKAYYEMNPEKDDRPADIKKMLGVEEE' A
#
# COMPACT_ATOMS: atom_id res chain seq x y z
N MET A 1 36.79 -9.14 -7.35
CA MET A 1 35.61 -10.04 -7.40
C MET A 1 34.40 -9.22 -7.81
N ALA A 2 33.81 -9.49 -8.98
CA ALA A 2 32.61 -8.78 -9.43
C ALA A 2 31.44 -9.07 -8.48
N LYS A 3 30.86 -8.04 -7.85
CA LYS A 3 29.63 -8.18 -7.04
C LYS A 3 28.52 -8.74 -7.94
N ARG A 4 28.16 -10.02 -7.77
CA ARG A 4 26.96 -10.59 -8.40
C ARG A 4 25.76 -9.73 -7.99
N ARG A 5 25.14 -9.06 -8.96
CA ARG A 5 23.89 -8.31 -8.71
C ARG A 5 22.83 -9.34 -8.30
N LYS A 6 22.27 -9.20 -7.11
CA LYS A 6 21.11 -10.01 -6.70
C LYS A 6 19.94 -9.61 -7.58
N GLU A 7 19.35 -10.59 -8.27
CA GLU A 7 18.13 -10.37 -9.05
C GLU A 7 17.00 -9.93 -8.11
N LYS A 8 16.38 -8.79 -8.41
CA LYS A 8 15.23 -8.30 -7.66
C LYS A 8 14.00 -9.08 -8.11
N LYS A 9 13.42 -9.86 -7.20
CA LYS A 9 12.13 -10.53 -7.45
C LYS A 9 11.00 -9.52 -7.26
N PHE A 10 10.05 -9.55 -8.18
CA PHE A 10 8.84 -8.75 -8.12
C PHE A 10 7.65 -9.68 -7.99
N TYR A 11 6.73 -9.33 -7.10
CA TYR A 11 5.48 -10.00 -6.83
C TYR A 11 4.35 -9.06 -7.24
N LYS A 12 3.31 -9.62 -7.85
CA LYS A 12 2.11 -8.89 -8.23
C LYS A 12 0.99 -9.33 -7.30
N TYR A 13 0.35 -8.37 -6.66
CA TYR A 13 -0.79 -8.60 -5.78
C TYR A 13 -1.94 -7.69 -6.17
N GLU A 14 -3.14 -8.10 -5.84
CA GLU A 14 -4.37 -7.36 -6.07
C GLU A 14 -4.93 -6.90 -4.72
N CYS A 15 -5.43 -5.67 -4.66
CA CYS A 15 -6.16 -5.19 -3.50
C CYS A 15 -7.56 -5.81 -3.50
N ALA A 16 -7.89 -6.56 -2.44
CA ALA A 16 -9.18 -7.24 -2.32
C ALA A 16 -10.39 -6.30 -2.36
N MET A 17 -10.21 -5.01 -2.02
CA MET A 17 -11.29 -4.03 -2.02
C MET A 17 -11.46 -3.27 -3.33
N THR A 18 -10.35 -2.85 -3.95
CA THR A 18 -10.39 -1.96 -5.11
C THR A 18 -10.09 -2.68 -6.43
N GLY A 19 -9.63 -3.94 -6.38
CA GLY A 19 -9.17 -4.69 -7.56
C GLY A 19 -7.90 -4.13 -8.20
N GLU A 20 -7.26 -3.14 -7.56
CA GLU A 20 -6.04 -2.52 -8.07
C GLU A 20 -4.84 -3.45 -7.92
N GLN A 21 -4.00 -3.51 -8.95
CA GLN A 21 -2.82 -4.37 -8.96
C GLN A 21 -1.55 -3.59 -8.58
N TYR A 22 -0.83 -4.11 -7.60
CA TYR A 22 0.42 -3.54 -7.10
C TYR A 22 1.58 -4.51 -7.33
N THR A 23 2.68 -3.98 -7.88
CA THR A 23 3.92 -4.74 -8.02
C THR A 23 4.87 -4.37 -6.90
N VAL A 24 5.20 -5.32 -6.04
CA VAL A 24 6.05 -5.13 -4.86
C VAL A 24 7.25 -6.08 -4.90
N THR A 25 8.30 -5.74 -4.16
CA THR A 25 9.49 -6.62 -4.06
C THR A 25 9.47 -7.51 -2.82
N ALA A 26 8.55 -7.24 -1.90
CA ALA A 26 8.33 -8.03 -0.69
C ALA A 26 7.27 -9.11 -0.94
N LYS A 27 7.54 -10.33 -0.47
CA LYS A 27 6.55 -11.41 -0.51
C LYS A 27 5.55 -11.22 0.63
N ALA A 28 4.26 -11.17 0.30
CA ALA A 28 3.21 -11.18 1.29
C ALA A 28 2.99 -12.60 1.83
N SER A 29 2.70 -12.71 3.13
CA SER A 29 2.37 -13.99 3.78
C SER A 29 0.94 -14.42 3.44
N ASN A 30 -0.01 -13.48 3.45
CA ASN A 30 -1.42 -13.69 3.12
C ASN A 30 -1.82 -12.71 2.00
N PRO A 31 -1.77 -13.13 0.72
CA PRO A 31 -2.06 -12.24 -0.40
C PRO A 31 -3.56 -11.91 -0.54
N ASP A 32 -4.46 -12.80 -0.12
CA ASP A 32 -5.92 -12.60 -0.22
C ASP A 32 -6.46 -11.51 0.71
N ASP A 33 -5.75 -11.19 1.79
CA ASP A 33 -6.15 -10.17 2.77
C ASP A 33 -5.48 -8.81 2.49
N LEU A 34 -4.78 -8.67 1.36
CA LEU A 34 -4.10 -7.43 1.03
C LEU A 34 -5.10 -6.35 0.64
N ILE A 35 -4.98 -5.22 1.33
CA ILE A 35 -5.74 -4.00 1.06
C ILE A 35 -4.78 -2.86 0.74
N SER A 36 -5.23 -1.95 -0.13
CA SER A 36 -4.47 -0.75 -0.44
C SER A 36 -4.41 0.15 0.80
N VAL A 37 -3.35 0.96 0.90
CA VAL A 37 -3.17 1.91 2.01
C VAL A 37 -4.37 2.86 2.12
N LYS A 38 -4.94 3.26 0.98
CA LYS A 38 -6.14 4.09 0.94
C LYS A 38 -7.33 3.36 1.58
N ALA A 39 -7.62 2.13 1.13
CA ALA A 39 -8.72 1.33 1.66
C ALA A 39 -8.58 1.07 3.18
N TYR A 40 -7.35 0.88 3.65
CA TYR A 40 -7.08 0.74 5.09
C TYR A 40 -7.53 1.96 5.90
N TYR A 41 -7.16 3.17 5.47
CA TYR A 41 -7.54 4.42 6.15
C TYR A 41 -9.02 4.76 5.99
N GLU A 42 -9.65 4.38 4.87
CA GLU A 42 -11.11 4.50 4.69
C GLU A 42 -11.88 3.66 5.72
N MET A 43 -11.35 2.50 6.13
CA MET A 43 -11.93 1.67 7.18
C MET A 43 -11.48 2.04 8.60
N ASN A 44 -10.35 2.71 8.75
CA ASN A 44 -9.75 3.06 10.04
C ASN A 44 -9.38 4.55 10.07
N PRO A 45 -10.36 5.47 10.00
CA PRO A 45 -10.09 6.92 9.94
C PRO A 45 -9.37 7.43 11.19
N GLU A 46 -9.63 6.83 12.35
CA GLU A 46 -8.96 7.15 13.63
C GLU A 46 -7.45 6.87 13.63
N LYS A 47 -6.99 5.98 12.73
CA LYS A 47 -5.57 5.60 12.58
C LYS A 47 -4.89 6.34 11.45
N ASP A 48 -5.58 7.30 10.83
CA ASP A 48 -5.02 8.07 9.74
C ASP A 48 -3.95 9.04 10.27
N ASP A 49 -2.70 8.60 10.19
CA ASP A 49 -1.48 9.31 10.55
C ASP A 49 -0.87 10.09 9.37
N ARG A 50 -1.61 10.23 8.25
CA ARG A 50 -1.13 11.00 7.09
C ARG A 50 -0.88 12.48 7.48
N PRO A 51 0.17 13.12 6.95
CA PRO A 51 0.44 14.54 7.19
C PRO A 51 -0.75 15.43 6.79
N ALA A 52 -0.91 16.57 7.48
CA ALA A 52 -2.01 17.51 7.23
C ALA A 52 -2.09 17.95 5.77
N ASP A 53 -0.96 18.24 5.12
CA ASP A 53 -0.92 18.60 3.70
C ASP A 53 -1.47 17.50 2.78
N ILE A 54 -1.25 16.23 3.13
CA ILE A 54 -1.74 15.07 2.39
C ILE A 54 -3.24 14.87 2.64
N LYS A 55 -3.70 15.03 3.88
CA LYS A 55 -5.13 14.97 4.21
C LYS A 55 -5.92 16.06 3.48
N LYS A 56 -5.37 17.27 3.42
CA LYS A 56 -5.91 18.40 2.68
C LYS A 56 -6.00 18.14 1.18
N MET A 57 -4.93 17.59 0.58
CA MET A 57 -4.93 17.21 -0.84
C MET A 57 -5.96 16.12 -1.16
N LEU A 58 -6.21 15.21 -0.22
CA LEU A 58 -7.17 14.13 -0.38
C LEU A 58 -8.60 14.53 0.01
N GLY A 59 -8.81 15.72 0.57
CA GLY A 59 -10.11 16.19 1.05
C GLY A 59 -10.65 15.40 2.26
N VAL A 60 -9.75 14.82 3.07
CA VAL A 60 -10.09 14.00 4.26
C VAL A 60 -9.96 14.83 5.54
N GLU A 61 -9.75 16.15 5.44
CA GLU A 61 -9.90 17.03 6.59
C GLU A 61 -11.37 17.01 7.01
N GLU A 62 -11.67 16.30 8.10
CA GLU A 62 -12.87 16.58 8.90
C GLU A 62 -12.76 18.04 9.36
N GLU A 63 -13.81 18.81 9.07
CA GLU A 63 -13.96 20.24 9.38
C GLU A 63 -13.66 20.59 10.84
#